data_AF-Q1IBB0-F1
#
_entry.id   AF-Q1IBB0-F1
#
_cell.length_a   1.000
_cell.length_b   1.000
_cell.length_c   1.000
_cell.angle_alpha   90.00
_cell.angle_beta   90.00
_cell.angle_gamma   90.00
#
_symmetry.space_group_name_H-M   'P 1'
#
loop_
_entity.id
_entity.type
_entity.pdbx_description
1 polymer ?
#
loop_
_entity_poly.entity_id
_entity_poly.type
_entity_poly.pdbx_seq_one_letter_code
_entity_poly.pdbx_strand_id
1 'polypeptide(L)' 'MTEVTLDMRQQALVALIAAAQEQGLHSKNLVDRASELLNSPEGKVRFIPERDVGDVELELSLAYARFMTIL' A
#
# COMPACT_ATOMS: atom_id res chain seq x y z
N MET A 1 14.48 -17.83 -0.35
CA MET A 1 14.82 -16.46 -0.82
C MET A 1 13.61 -15.51 -0.83
N THR A 2 12.47 -15.88 -0.24
CA THR A 2 11.20 -15.14 -0.32
C THR A 2 11.00 -14.10 0.78
N GLU A 3 11.55 -14.32 1.98
CA GLU A 3 11.35 -13.42 3.13
C GLU A 3 12.00 -12.04 2.94
N VAL A 4 13.21 -11.99 2.39
CA VAL A 4 13.96 -10.72 2.19
C VAL A 4 13.24 -9.79 1.21
N THR A 5 12.65 -10.34 0.15
CA THR A 5 11.89 -9.56 -0.85
C THR A 5 10.52 -9.09 -0.37
N LEU A 6 9.90 -9.79 0.58
CA LEU A 6 8.67 -9.34 1.24
C LEU A 6 8.95 -8.13 2.14
N ASP A 7 10.04 -8.19 2.89
CA ASP A 7 10.45 -7.12 3.80
C ASP A 7 10.78 -5.81 3.04
N MET A 8 11.53 -5.88 1.94
CA MET A 8 11.84 -4.70 1.12
C MET A 8 10.60 -4.01 0.53
N ARG A 9 9.58 -4.79 0.12
CA ARG A 9 8.32 -4.22 -0.42
C ARG A 9 7.54 -3.47 0.65
N GLN A 10 7.41 -4.08 1.84
CA GLN A 10 6.73 -3.47 2.97
C GLN A 10 7.46 -2.20 3.44
N GLN A 11 8.79 -2.21 3.51
CA GLN A 11 9.58 -1.04 3.85
C GLN A 11 9.39 0.10 2.84
N ALA A 12 9.38 -0.21 1.54
CA ALA A 12 9.12 0.79 0.50
C ALA A 12 7.72 1.40 0.62
N LEU A 13 6.69 0.59 0.91
CA LEU A 13 5.33 1.07 1.13
C LEU A 13 5.23 1.95 2.38
N VAL A 14 5.86 1.56 3.50
CA VAL A 14 5.92 2.38 4.72
C VAL A 14 6.59 3.72 4.44
N ALA A 15 7.71 3.73 3.72
CA ALA A 15 8.43 4.95 3.35
C ALA A 15 7.56 5.88 2.47
N LEU A 16 6.80 5.32 1.52
CA LEU A 16 5.88 6.09 0.68
C LEU A 16 4.74 6.72 1.49
N ILE A 17 4.14 5.97 2.43
CA ILE A 17 3.09 6.49 3.31
C ILE A 17 3.64 7.62 4.18
N ALA A 18 4.84 7.44 4.75
CA ALA A 18 5.50 8.45 5.56
C ALA A 18 5.78 9.73 4.77
N ALA A 19 6.40 9.61 3.59
CA ALA A 19 6.68 10.74 2.71
C ALA A 19 5.40 11.48 2.31
N ALA A 20 4.30 10.76 2.03
CA ALA A 20 3.03 11.39 1.70
C ALA A 20 2.43 12.17 2.88
N GLN A 21 2.58 11.67 4.11
CA GLN A 21 2.14 12.38 5.32
C GLN A 21 2.96 13.63 5.60
N GLU A 22 4.27 13.61 5.36
CA GLU A 22 5.11 14.81 5.43
C GLU A 22 4.67 15.90 4.44
N GLN A 23 4.05 15.51 3.32
CA GLN A 23 3.44 16.43 2.35
C GLN A 23 1.99 16.85 2.72
N GLY A 24 1.50 16.48 3.90
CA GLY A 24 0.18 16.84 4.41
C GLY A 24 -0.96 15.94 3.92
N LEU A 25 -0.66 14.80 3.30
CA LEU A 25 -1.68 13.83 2.92
C LEU A 25 -2.01 12.91 4.09
N HIS A 26 -3.29 12.74 4.40
CA HIS A 26 -3.70 11.79 5.42
C HIS A 26 -3.48 10.35 4.94
N SER A 27 -2.59 9.64 5.63
CA SER A 27 -2.21 8.25 5.35
C SER A 27 -3.41 7.30 5.27
N LYS A 28 -4.44 7.49 6.11
CA LYS A 28 -5.69 6.73 6.02
C LYS A 28 -6.40 6.91 4.66
N ASN A 29 -6.58 8.17 4.23
CA ASN A 29 -7.26 8.47 2.97
C ASN A 29 -6.47 7.92 1.77
N LEU A 30 -5.14 7.88 1.86
CA LEU A 30 -4.28 7.28 0.82
C LEU A 30 -4.51 5.77 0.70
N VAL A 31 -4.58 5.06 1.82
CA VAL A 31 -4.81 3.61 1.83
C VAL A 31 -6.21 3.28 1.33
N ASP A 32 -7.23 3.98 1.83
CA ASP A 32 -8.61 3.81 1.38
C ASP A 32 -8.73 4.05 -0.13
N ARG A 33 -8.11 5.14 -0.62
CA ARG A 33 -8.13 5.45 -2.05
C ARG A 33 -7.35 4.45 -2.90
N ALA A 34 -6.25 3.90 -2.39
CA ALA A 34 -5.51 2.86 -3.08
C ALA A 34 -6.34 1.57 -3.22
N SER A 35 -7.05 1.15 -2.17
CA SER A 35 -7.98 0.02 -2.21
C SER A 35 -9.11 0.25 -3.22
N GLU A 36 -9.75 1.43 -3.22
CA GLU A 36 -10.77 1.76 -4.21
C GLU A 36 -10.26 1.67 -5.66
N LEU A 37 -9.04 2.12 -5.91
CA LEU A 37 -8.43 2.08 -7.24
C LEU A 37 -8.10 0.65 -7.68
N LEU A 38 -7.68 -0.21 -6.75
CA LEU A 38 -7.39 -1.63 -7.02
C LEU A 38 -8.66 -2.41 -7.35
N ASN A 39 -9.78 -2.08 -6.70
CA ASN A 39 -11.09 -2.71 -6.94
C ASN A 39 -11.89 -2.08 -8.10
N SER A 40 -11.37 -1.01 -8.73
CA SER A 40 -12.09 -0.32 -9.80
C SER A 40 -11.93 -1.05 -11.14
N PRO A 41 -13.02 -1.49 -11.80
CA PRO A 41 -12.96 -2.17 -13.11
C PRO A 41 -12.43 -1.28 -14.25
N GLU A 42 -12.51 0.04 -14.07
CA GLU A 42 -12.00 1.06 -14.99
C GLU A 42 -10.66 1.67 -14.54
N GLY A 43 -10.13 1.22 -13.40
CA GLY A 43 -8.94 1.79 -12.78
C GLY A 43 -7.72 1.71 -13.68
N LYS A 44 -6.92 2.78 -13.75
CA LYS A 44 -5.63 2.80 -14.47
C LYS A 44 -4.57 1.86 -13.87
N VAL A 45 -4.91 1.13 -12.81
CA VAL A 45 -4.05 0.18 -12.08
C VAL A 45 -3.99 -1.21 -12.73
N ARG A 46 -4.49 -1.36 -13.96
CA ARG A 46 -4.48 -2.61 -14.78
C ARG A 46 -3.12 -3.29 -14.99
N PHE A 47 -2.05 -2.77 -14.41
CA PHE A 47 -0.76 -3.44 -14.32
C PHE A 47 -0.75 -4.58 -13.28
N ILE A 48 -1.75 -4.65 -12.41
CA ILE A 48 -1.91 -5.70 -11.40
C ILE A 48 -3.03 -6.64 -11.87
N PRO A 49 -2.77 -7.94 -12.04
CA PRO A 49 -3.82 -8.91 -12.36
C PRO A 49 -4.90 -8.96 -11.26
N GLU A 50 -6.17 -9.13 -11.64
CA GLU A 50 -7.31 -9.12 -10.71
C GLU A 50 -7.15 -10.11 -9.54
N ARG A 51 -6.63 -11.31 -9.81
CA ARG A 51 -6.38 -12.34 -8.78
C ARG A 51 -5.34 -11.94 -7.73
N ASP A 52 -4.49 -10.96 -8.03
CA ASP A 52 -3.38 -10.50 -7.19
C ASP A 52 -3.76 -9.23 -6.41
N VAL A 53 -4.96 -8.67 -6.62
CA VAL A 53 -5.44 -7.44 -5.94
C VAL A 53 -5.48 -7.61 -4.43
N GLY A 54 -6.03 -8.73 -3.93
CA GLY A 54 -6.13 -8.98 -2.49
C GLY A 54 -4.77 -9.05 -1.78
N ASP A 55 -3.75 -9.60 -2.45
CA ASP A 55 -2.39 -9.64 -1.92
C ASP A 55 -1.80 -8.23 -1.79
N VAL A 56 -2.06 -7.35 -2.76
CA VAL A 56 -1.59 -5.96 -2.73
C VAL A 56 -2.33 -5.14 -1.66
N GLU A 57 -3.63 -5.33 -1.50
CA GLU A 57 -4.40 -4.72 -0.43
C GLU A 57 -3.90 -5.13 0.96
N LEU A 58 -3.56 -6.41 1.12
CA LEU A 58 -2.97 -6.91 2.36
C LEU A 58 -1.61 -6.24 2.65
N GLU A 59 -0.74 -6.14 1.66
CA GLU A 59 0.58 -5.48 1.81
C GLU A 59 0.44 -3.99 2.16
N LEU A 60 -0.51 -3.29 1.53
CA LEU A 60 -0.82 -1.89 1.87
C LEU A 60 -1.32 -1.75 3.31
N SER A 61 -2.21 -2.65 3.74
CA SER A 61 -2.77 -2.66 5.10
C SER A 61 -1.69 -2.93 6.15
N LEU A 62 -0.79 -3.88 5.89
CA LEU A 62 0.35 -4.19 6.76
C LEU A 62 1.32 -3.01 6.85
N ALA A 63 1.63 -2.36 5.72
CA ALA A 63 2.48 -1.18 5.69
C ALA A 63 1.86 -0.02 6.49
N TYR A 64 0.56 0.23 6.33
CA TYR A 64 -0.14 1.25 7.09
C TYR A 64 -0.14 0.98 8.60
N ALA A 65 -0.41 -0.26 9.01
CA ALA A 65 -0.37 -0.66 10.42
C ALA A 65 1.03 -0.44 11.02
N ARG A 66 2.10 -0.81 10.30
CA ARG A 66 3.48 -0.56 10.72
C ARG A 66 3.78 0.93 10.85
N PHE A 67 3.37 1.73 9.86
CA PHE A 67 3.53 3.18 9.91
C PHE A 67 2.85 3.79 11.15
N MET A 68 1.63 3.35 11.48
CA MET A 68 0.88 3.78 12.66
C MET A 68 1.44 3.29 14.00
N THR A 69 2.32 2.28 13.98
CA THR A 69 2.94 1.72 15.21
C THR A 69 4.34 2.30 15.46
N ILE A 70 4.99 2.85 14.42
CA ILE A 70 6.35 3.40 14.48
C ILE A 70 6.38 4.89 14.88
N LEU A 71 5.26 5.61 14.72
CA LEU A 71 5.05 7.00 15.15
C LEU A 71 4.32 7.09 16.49
#